data_AF-A0A0F9IDC6-F1
#
_entry.id   AF-A0A0F9IDC6-F1
#
_cell.length_a   1.000
_cell.length_b   1.000
_cell.length_c   1.000
_cell.angle_alpha   90.00
_cell.angle_beta   90.00
_cell.angle_gamma   90.00
#
_symmetry.space_group_name_H-M   'P 1'
#
loop_
_entity.id
_entity.type
_entity.pdbx_description
1 polymer ?
#
loop_
_entity_poly.entity_id
_entity_poly.type
_entity_poly.pdbx_seq_one_letter_code
_entity_poly.pdbx_strand_id
1 'polypeptide(L)'
;YEFDPTYGDNPFLIPVAGTVYAVFYGSVPGPTIKTFNIGNDGDIDEATGIIDTLVLDTTGGYAQVVRLHPTLPVFAVAYSGPDTDGMIKTVQRFGRSDRNIAWLLEPHGLRPDPYHDALELEDYFGAVLTFDHRYLHREKWRFYPFGGSWIHPNDWGLKGKTHIVSILASQKNTTEGHRLRHSVRYRYLDRIKNFGFGIYGPKLEALAPFMYSVIIESAREEDYFSEKLIDCICVGTVPIYWGSPKITEHFEAEGMIVFQDIDEIDQILGGLSAEDYAARLPAIEKNIELAKQYRCAEDWIFRAYPDLFGENSNG
;
A
#
# COMPACT_ATOMS: atom_id res chain seq x y z
N TYR A 1 -2.22 2.73 -35.98
CA TYR A 1 -0.90 2.46 -35.39
C TYR A 1 -0.20 1.27 -36.05
N GLU A 2 0.85 1.55 -36.83
CA GLU A 2 1.80 0.57 -37.36
C GLU A 2 3.05 0.59 -36.46
N PHE A 3 3.36 -0.50 -35.75
CA PHE A 3 4.48 -0.51 -34.78
C PHE A 3 5.85 -0.78 -35.41
N ASP A 4 5.89 -1.35 -36.62
CA ASP A 4 7.10 -1.53 -37.41
C ASP A 4 6.77 -1.50 -38.91
N PRO A 5 7.27 -0.51 -39.68
CA PRO A 5 6.98 -0.39 -41.10
C PRO A 5 7.85 -1.31 -41.98
N THR A 6 8.80 -2.04 -41.39
CA THR A 6 9.79 -2.84 -42.13
C THR A 6 9.53 -4.34 -42.01
N TYR A 7 9.39 -4.86 -40.78
CA TYR A 7 9.24 -6.30 -40.54
C TYR A 7 8.61 -6.56 -39.17
N GLY A 8 7.51 -7.32 -39.12
CA GLY A 8 6.65 -7.48 -37.94
C GLY A 8 6.15 -8.91 -37.74
N ASP A 9 7.06 -9.89 -37.66
CA ASP A 9 6.70 -11.31 -37.63
C ASP A 9 6.36 -11.81 -36.22
N ASN A 10 5.32 -12.65 -36.11
CA ASN A 10 4.81 -13.25 -34.86
C ASN A 10 4.73 -12.29 -33.66
N PRO A 11 3.98 -11.18 -33.77
CA PRO A 11 3.85 -10.24 -32.68
C PRO A 11 3.10 -10.85 -31.49
N PHE A 12 3.62 -10.61 -30.29
CA PHE A 12 3.01 -10.95 -29.02
C PHE A 12 2.89 -9.68 -28.17
N LEU A 13 1.67 -9.24 -27.91
CA LEU A 13 1.37 -8.07 -27.09
C LEU A 13 1.14 -8.50 -25.65
N ILE A 14 1.81 -7.84 -24.71
CA ILE A 14 1.65 -8.09 -23.27
C ILE A 14 1.55 -6.76 -22.51
N PRO A 15 0.63 -6.64 -21.52
CA PRO A 15 0.63 -5.49 -20.64
C PRO A 15 1.95 -5.43 -19.87
N VAL A 16 2.49 -4.23 -19.64
CA VAL A 16 3.73 -3.98 -18.88
C VAL A 16 3.36 -3.43 -17.49
N ALA A 17 2.80 -2.21 -17.45
CA ALA A 17 2.30 -1.55 -16.26
C ALA A 17 1.40 -0.36 -16.65
N GLY A 18 0.27 -0.17 -15.96
CA GLY A 18 -0.67 0.92 -16.28
C GLY A 18 -1.14 0.86 -17.74
N THR A 19 -0.99 1.97 -18.47
CA THR A 19 -1.29 2.10 -19.90
C THR A 19 -0.14 1.65 -20.81
N VAL A 20 0.99 1.20 -20.25
CA VAL A 20 2.15 0.78 -21.05
C VAL A 20 2.01 -0.68 -21.47
N TYR A 21 2.10 -0.92 -22.76
CA TYR A 21 2.13 -2.26 -23.37
C TYR A 21 3.45 -2.48 -24.09
N ALA A 22 3.87 -3.74 -24.18
CA ALA A 22 5.02 -4.17 -24.95
C ALA A 22 4.57 -5.11 -26.06
N VAL A 23 5.02 -4.85 -27.29
CA VAL A 23 4.95 -5.81 -28.39
C VAL A 23 6.32 -6.45 -28.56
N PHE A 24 6.35 -7.78 -28.52
CA PHE A 24 7.51 -8.60 -28.81
C PHE A 24 7.31 -9.21 -30.18
N TYR A 25 8.27 -9.08 -31.07
CA TYR A 25 8.11 -9.56 -32.44
C TYR A 25 9.47 -9.85 -33.08
N GLY A 26 9.47 -10.69 -34.11
CA GLY A 26 10.63 -10.84 -34.99
C GLY A 26 10.77 -9.60 -35.87
N SER A 27 11.94 -8.95 -35.83
CA SER A 27 12.28 -7.80 -36.68
C SER A 27 13.61 -8.04 -37.40
N VAL A 28 14.00 -7.10 -38.27
CA VAL A 28 15.37 -6.99 -38.80
C VAL A 28 16.06 -5.86 -38.01
N PRO A 29 17.23 -6.08 -37.37
CA PRO A 29 18.13 -7.22 -37.54
C PRO A 29 17.81 -8.47 -36.69
N GLY A 30 16.96 -8.38 -35.67
CA GLY A 30 16.61 -9.54 -34.84
C GLY A 30 15.40 -9.29 -33.93
N PRO A 31 15.08 -10.23 -33.02
CA PRO A 31 13.90 -10.12 -32.16
C PRO A 31 13.91 -8.83 -31.35
N THR A 32 12.80 -8.11 -31.42
CA THR A 32 12.69 -6.75 -30.90
C THR A 32 11.49 -6.62 -29.97
N ILE A 33 11.64 -5.75 -28.98
CA ILE A 33 10.61 -5.35 -28.06
C ILE A 33 10.40 -3.85 -28.21
N LYS A 34 9.15 -3.43 -28.42
CA LYS A 34 8.76 -2.02 -28.41
C LYS A 34 7.71 -1.79 -27.34
N THR A 35 7.85 -0.72 -26.56
CA THR A 35 6.80 -0.23 -25.66
C THR A 35 6.09 0.97 -26.23
N PHE A 36 4.81 1.07 -25.93
CA PHE A 36 3.98 2.22 -26.28
C PHE A 36 2.80 2.31 -25.30
N ASN A 37 2.15 3.47 -25.28
CA ASN A 37 0.95 3.66 -24.47
C ASN A 37 -0.30 3.21 -25.24
N ILE A 38 -1.20 2.52 -24.56
CA ILE A 38 -2.58 2.29 -24.97
C ILE A 38 -3.45 2.91 -23.89
N GLY A 39 -4.20 3.95 -24.24
CA GLY A 39 -5.09 4.68 -23.34
C GLY A 39 -6.16 3.77 -22.75
N ASN A 40 -6.78 4.22 -21.65
CA ASN A 40 -7.86 3.47 -20.99
C ASN A 40 -9.13 3.36 -21.86
N ASP A 41 -9.25 4.21 -22.88
CA ASP A 41 -10.25 4.18 -23.95
C ASP A 41 -9.88 3.25 -25.11
N GLY A 42 -8.67 2.68 -25.09
CA GLY A 42 -8.12 1.83 -26.14
C GLY A 42 -7.36 2.59 -27.23
N ASP A 43 -7.23 3.92 -27.12
CA ASP A 43 -6.55 4.72 -28.13
C ASP A 43 -5.03 4.56 -28.02
N ILE A 44 -4.39 4.33 -29.17
CA ILE A 44 -2.94 4.30 -29.29
C ILE A 44 -2.55 5.64 -29.89
N ASP A 45 -2.05 6.54 -29.05
CA ASP A 45 -1.67 7.88 -29.47
C ASP A 45 -0.44 7.84 -30.39
N GLU A 46 -0.67 8.04 -31.69
CA GLU A 46 0.37 8.11 -32.72
C GLU A 46 1.39 9.23 -32.47
N ALA A 47 1.04 10.26 -31.68
CA ALA A 47 1.90 11.39 -31.35
C ALA A 47 2.86 11.13 -30.16
N THR A 48 2.51 10.24 -29.21
CA THR A 48 3.41 9.89 -28.09
C THR A 48 4.49 8.87 -28.47
N GLY A 49 4.28 8.16 -29.58
CA GLY A 49 5.30 7.30 -30.19
C GLY A 49 5.69 6.07 -29.37
N ILE A 50 6.76 5.41 -29.84
CA ILE A 50 7.39 4.29 -29.14
C ILE A 50 8.11 4.85 -27.91
N ILE A 51 7.78 4.34 -26.72
CA ILE A 51 8.39 4.72 -25.44
C ILE A 51 9.85 4.24 -25.40
N ASP A 52 10.08 2.97 -25.74
CA ASP A 52 11.40 2.35 -25.75
C ASP A 52 11.46 1.22 -26.79
N THR A 53 12.65 0.97 -27.32
CA THR A 53 12.92 -0.13 -28.25
C THR A 53 14.15 -0.88 -27.80
N LEU A 54 14.00 -2.19 -27.57
CA LEU A 54 15.10 -3.08 -27.26
C LEU A 54 15.21 -4.17 -28.32
N VAL A 55 16.33 -4.17 -29.05
CA VAL A 55 16.72 -5.27 -29.94
C VAL A 55 17.48 -6.29 -29.10
N LEU A 56 16.95 -7.52 -29.02
CA LEU A 56 17.50 -8.57 -28.17
C LEU A 56 18.75 -9.22 -28.76
N ASP A 57 18.86 -9.25 -30.08
CA ASP A 57 19.99 -9.83 -30.79
C ASP A 57 20.13 -9.28 -32.21
N THR A 58 21.30 -9.48 -32.83
CA THR A 58 21.60 -8.99 -34.19
C THR A 58 21.06 -9.89 -35.30
N THR A 59 20.49 -11.03 -34.94
CA THR A 59 19.95 -12.07 -35.85
C THR A 59 18.98 -12.95 -35.08
N GLY A 60 17.90 -13.39 -35.72
CA GLY A 60 16.95 -14.34 -35.14
C GLY A 60 15.50 -14.02 -35.47
N GLY A 61 14.59 -14.90 -35.05
CA GLY A 61 13.15 -14.75 -35.27
C GLY A 61 12.31 -15.49 -34.22
N TYR A 62 10.98 -15.33 -34.30
CA TYR A 62 10.00 -16.02 -33.46
C TYR A 62 10.25 -15.90 -31.95
N ALA A 63 9.72 -14.87 -31.31
CA ALA A 63 9.82 -14.70 -29.86
C ALA A 63 8.60 -15.30 -29.14
N GLN A 64 8.84 -16.15 -28.14
CA GLN A 64 7.87 -16.47 -27.11
C GLN A 64 8.24 -15.76 -25.82
N VAL A 65 7.22 -15.23 -25.13
CA VAL A 65 7.42 -14.37 -23.98
C VAL A 65 6.62 -14.90 -22.81
N VAL A 66 7.27 -14.99 -21.65
CA VAL A 66 6.60 -15.25 -20.38
C VAL A 66 6.96 -14.16 -19.38
N ARG A 67 5.95 -13.65 -18.69
CA ARG A 67 6.14 -12.76 -17.55
C ARG A 67 6.58 -13.60 -16.35
N LEU A 68 7.75 -13.30 -15.80
CA LEU A 68 8.35 -14.00 -14.67
C LEU A 68 7.92 -13.41 -13.32
N HIS A 69 7.53 -12.13 -13.28
CA HIS A 69 7.10 -11.46 -12.05
C HIS A 69 5.62 -11.04 -12.12
N PRO A 70 4.80 -11.31 -11.08
CA PRO A 70 3.35 -11.07 -11.11
C PRO A 70 2.97 -9.61 -11.36
N THR A 71 3.80 -8.66 -10.93
CA THR A 71 3.48 -7.22 -10.96
C THR A 71 4.55 -6.35 -11.62
N LEU A 72 5.74 -6.88 -11.89
CA LEU A 72 6.89 -6.11 -12.38
C LEU A 72 7.24 -6.55 -13.80
N PRO A 73 7.78 -5.67 -14.65
CA PRO A 73 8.04 -5.98 -16.05
C PRO A 73 9.33 -6.79 -16.22
N VAL A 74 9.33 -7.98 -15.61
CA VAL A 74 10.38 -8.97 -15.73
C VAL A 74 9.87 -10.09 -16.61
N PHE A 75 10.50 -10.27 -17.75
CA PHE A 75 10.10 -11.23 -18.77
C PHE A 75 11.25 -12.17 -19.11
N ALA A 76 10.95 -13.40 -19.48
CA ALA A 76 11.85 -14.24 -20.27
C ALA A 76 11.36 -14.26 -21.71
N VAL A 77 12.29 -14.11 -22.63
CA VAL A 77 12.04 -14.20 -24.07
C VAL A 77 12.85 -15.36 -24.62
N ALA A 78 12.15 -16.35 -25.16
CA ALA A 78 12.75 -17.44 -25.91
C ALA A 78 12.63 -17.12 -27.40
N TYR A 79 13.72 -17.29 -28.17
CA TYR A 79 13.74 -16.97 -29.60
C TYR A 79 14.73 -17.85 -30.37
N SER A 80 14.59 -17.90 -31.70
CA SER A 80 15.57 -18.57 -32.57
C SER A 80 16.78 -17.67 -32.83
N GLY A 81 17.99 -18.17 -32.61
CA GLY A 81 19.25 -17.47 -32.85
C GLY A 81 19.72 -17.51 -34.30
N PRO A 82 20.89 -16.92 -34.60
CA PRO A 82 21.49 -16.87 -35.95
C PRO A 82 21.61 -18.23 -36.64
N ASP A 83 21.92 -19.28 -35.87
CA ASP A 83 22.14 -20.64 -36.38
C ASP A 83 20.87 -21.51 -36.29
N THR A 84 19.70 -20.88 -36.08
CA THR A 84 18.42 -21.56 -35.82
C THR A 84 18.44 -22.37 -34.52
N ASP A 85 19.36 -22.07 -33.61
CA ASP A 85 19.41 -22.61 -32.27
C ASP A 85 18.46 -21.85 -31.32
N GLY A 86 18.16 -22.43 -30.16
CA GLY A 86 17.24 -21.85 -29.18
C GLY A 86 17.96 -20.96 -28.19
N MET A 87 17.57 -19.69 -28.12
CA MET A 87 18.07 -18.71 -27.15
C MET A 87 17.01 -18.38 -26.10
N ILE A 88 17.43 -18.06 -24.88
CA ILE A 88 16.57 -17.46 -23.85
C ILE A 88 17.29 -16.29 -23.17
N LYS A 89 16.62 -15.14 -23.09
CA LYS A 89 17.12 -13.96 -22.38
C LYS A 89 16.07 -13.44 -21.40
N THR A 90 16.53 -13.01 -20.22
CA THR A 90 15.69 -12.28 -19.27
C THR A 90 15.74 -10.80 -19.58
N VAL A 91 14.57 -10.19 -19.75
CA VAL A 91 14.40 -8.76 -19.93
C VAL A 91 13.85 -8.22 -18.62
N GLN A 92 14.72 -7.58 -17.87
CA GLN A 92 14.37 -6.75 -16.73
C GLN A 92 14.38 -5.30 -17.17
N ARG A 93 13.80 -4.40 -16.36
CA ARG A 93 14.05 -2.95 -16.48
C ARG A 93 13.50 -2.30 -17.76
N PHE A 94 12.56 -2.95 -18.45
CA PHE A 94 11.94 -2.46 -19.68
C PHE A 94 10.68 -1.64 -19.38
N GLY A 95 10.45 -0.52 -20.07
CA GLY A 95 9.37 0.43 -19.72
C GLY A 95 9.71 1.34 -18.53
N ARG A 96 11.00 1.62 -18.32
CA ARG A 96 11.48 2.56 -17.30
C ARG A 96 10.91 3.95 -17.53
N SER A 97 10.51 4.58 -16.45
CA SER A 97 10.10 5.97 -16.42
C SER A 97 10.36 6.51 -15.01
N ASP A 98 10.79 7.76 -14.91
CA ASP A 98 10.84 8.48 -13.63
C ASP A 98 9.43 8.61 -13.00
N ARG A 99 8.38 8.27 -13.75
CA ARG A 99 6.99 8.20 -13.28
C ARG A 99 6.59 6.85 -12.71
N ASN A 100 7.45 5.83 -12.78
CA ASN A 100 7.18 4.54 -12.15
C ASN A 100 7.35 4.67 -10.64
N ILE A 101 6.27 4.55 -9.87
CA ILE A 101 6.29 4.67 -8.42
C ILE A 101 5.95 3.31 -7.81
N ALA A 102 6.83 2.78 -6.98
CA ALA A 102 6.51 1.64 -6.11
C ALA A 102 5.83 2.16 -4.85
N TRP A 103 4.73 1.53 -4.44
CA TRP A 103 4.02 1.90 -3.21
C TRP A 103 3.87 0.67 -2.29
N LEU A 104 4.61 0.67 -1.19
CA LEU A 104 4.74 -0.48 -0.29
C LEU A 104 3.72 -0.38 0.86
N LEU A 105 2.59 -1.08 0.69
CA LEU A 105 1.41 -0.96 1.58
C LEU A 105 1.51 -1.73 2.90
N GLU A 106 2.22 -2.85 2.90
CA GLU A 106 2.27 -3.76 4.04
C GLU A 106 3.63 -3.66 4.75
N PRO A 107 3.68 -3.87 6.07
CA PRO A 107 4.94 -3.76 6.82
C PRO A 107 5.88 -4.87 6.40
N HIS A 108 7.19 -4.60 6.41
CA HIS A 108 8.20 -5.58 5.99
C HIS A 108 8.10 -6.87 6.81
N GLY A 109 7.79 -6.79 8.11
CA GLY A 109 7.58 -7.96 8.96
C GLY A 109 6.42 -8.88 8.51
N LEU A 110 5.46 -8.37 7.73
CA LEU A 110 4.32 -9.13 7.18
C LEU A 110 4.54 -9.55 5.72
N ARG A 111 5.07 -8.64 4.89
CA ARG A 111 5.34 -8.87 3.46
C ARG A 111 6.75 -8.38 3.13
N PRO A 112 7.79 -9.21 3.28
CA PRO A 112 9.14 -8.85 2.87
C PRO A 112 9.32 -8.84 1.35
N ASP A 113 8.57 -9.66 0.61
CA ASP A 113 8.72 -9.82 -0.85
C ASP A 113 8.67 -8.48 -1.61
N PRO A 114 7.67 -7.59 -1.40
CA PRO A 114 7.63 -6.30 -2.10
C PRO A 114 8.83 -5.38 -1.81
N TYR A 115 9.44 -5.50 -0.63
CA TYR A 115 10.65 -4.73 -0.29
C TYR A 115 11.87 -5.28 -1.02
N HIS A 116 12.02 -6.61 -1.08
CA HIS A 116 13.07 -7.25 -1.86
C HIS A 116 12.96 -6.89 -3.35
N ASP A 117 11.76 -6.96 -3.90
CA ASP A 117 11.48 -6.60 -5.29
C ASP A 117 11.82 -5.13 -5.57
N ALA A 118 11.42 -4.21 -4.67
CA ALA A 118 11.71 -2.79 -4.80
C ALA A 118 13.20 -2.46 -4.69
N LEU A 119 13.96 -3.24 -3.91
CA LEU A 119 15.43 -3.12 -3.82
C LEU A 119 16.12 -3.65 -5.08
N GLU A 120 15.72 -4.83 -5.57
CA GLU A 120 16.29 -5.44 -6.77
C GLU A 120 16.04 -4.58 -8.02
N LEU A 121 14.85 -3.97 -8.08
CA LEU A 121 14.41 -3.13 -9.18
C LEU A 121 14.42 -1.63 -8.84
N GLU A 122 15.24 -1.18 -7.90
CA GLU A 122 15.29 0.23 -7.48
C GLU A 122 15.53 1.20 -8.65
N ASP A 123 16.35 0.79 -9.61
CA ASP A 123 16.61 1.56 -10.84
C ASP A 123 15.38 1.68 -11.76
N TYR A 124 14.38 0.82 -11.60
CA TYR A 124 13.15 0.84 -12.41
C TYR A 124 12.16 1.94 -11.96
N PHE A 125 12.22 2.31 -10.69
CA PHE A 125 11.33 3.29 -10.08
C PHE A 125 11.96 4.69 -10.06
N GLY A 126 11.15 5.71 -10.27
CA GLY A 126 11.52 7.10 -9.95
C GLY A 126 11.42 7.36 -8.44
N ALA A 127 10.47 6.70 -7.76
CA ALA A 127 10.35 6.73 -6.31
C ALA A 127 9.79 5.42 -5.73
N VAL A 128 10.17 5.12 -4.50
CA VAL A 128 9.60 4.03 -3.69
C VAL A 128 9.00 4.63 -2.43
N LEU A 129 7.69 4.51 -2.26
CA LEU A 129 6.95 5.01 -1.11
C LEU A 129 6.86 3.92 -0.04
N THR A 130 7.35 4.20 1.17
CA THR A 130 7.22 3.31 2.34
C THR A 130 7.04 4.10 3.65
N PHE A 131 6.42 3.50 4.68
CA PHE A 131 6.49 4.00 6.05
C PHE A 131 7.71 3.49 6.82
N ASP A 132 8.45 2.53 6.25
CA ASP A 132 9.54 1.84 6.93
C ASP A 132 10.85 2.65 6.90
N HIS A 133 11.19 3.23 8.06
CA HIS A 133 12.37 4.06 8.27
C HIS A 133 13.69 3.38 7.93
N ARG A 134 13.75 2.04 7.92
CA ARG A 134 14.98 1.30 7.58
C ARG A 134 15.47 1.62 6.16
N TYR A 135 14.58 1.99 5.25
CA TYR A 135 14.91 2.22 3.85
C TYR A 135 15.00 3.70 3.44
N LEU A 136 14.60 4.64 4.32
CA LEU A 136 14.55 6.08 4.00
C LEU A 136 15.92 6.76 3.88
N HIS A 137 17.01 6.05 4.18
CA HIS A 137 18.37 6.52 3.90
C HIS A 137 18.72 6.49 2.41
N ARG A 138 17.88 5.89 1.57
CA ARG A 138 18.09 5.73 0.12
C ARG A 138 17.41 6.87 -0.62
N GLU A 139 18.09 7.44 -1.61
CA GLU A 139 17.67 8.66 -2.31
C GLU A 139 16.26 8.57 -2.92
N LYS A 140 15.92 7.42 -3.54
CA LYS A 140 14.61 7.21 -4.19
C LYS A 140 13.50 6.82 -3.21
N TRP A 141 13.83 6.49 -1.96
CA TRP A 141 12.87 5.98 -0.99
C TRP A 141 12.32 7.13 -0.16
N ARG A 142 11.01 7.32 -0.25
CA ARG A 142 10.31 8.45 0.35
C ARG A 142 9.28 7.97 1.35
N PHE A 143 9.16 8.70 2.44
CA PHE A 143 8.25 8.38 3.52
C PHE A 143 6.79 8.57 3.11
N TYR A 144 5.91 7.63 3.41
CA TYR A 144 4.48 7.90 3.44
C TYR A 144 3.84 7.19 4.64
N PRO A 145 2.93 7.84 5.38
CA PRO A 145 2.17 7.19 6.44
C PRO A 145 1.03 6.36 5.82
N PHE A 146 0.88 5.10 6.21
CA PHE A 146 -0.17 4.23 5.63
C PHE A 146 -1.58 4.75 5.92
N GLY A 147 -1.96 4.83 7.20
CA GLY A 147 -3.24 5.42 7.60
C GLY A 147 -4.44 4.87 6.82
N GLY A 148 -5.25 5.77 6.28
CA GLY A 148 -6.48 5.48 5.54
C GLY A 148 -7.70 5.42 6.46
N SER A 149 -8.91 5.56 5.90
CA SER A 149 -10.15 5.33 6.65
C SER A 149 -11.25 4.77 5.75
N TRP A 150 -12.05 3.88 6.33
CA TRP A 150 -13.25 3.32 5.70
C TRP A 150 -14.53 3.95 6.22
N ILE A 151 -14.44 4.87 7.19
CA ILE A 151 -15.58 5.66 7.67
C ILE A 151 -15.79 6.83 6.72
N HIS A 152 -17.00 6.96 6.19
CA HIS A 152 -17.35 8.02 5.26
C HIS A 152 -17.10 9.40 5.91
N PRO A 153 -16.55 10.42 5.21
CA PRO A 153 -16.21 11.72 5.80
C PRO A 153 -17.36 12.42 6.55
N ASN A 154 -18.60 12.24 6.09
CA ASN A 154 -19.79 12.80 6.77
C ASN A 154 -20.04 12.17 8.16
N ASP A 155 -19.48 10.99 8.41
CA ASP A 155 -19.56 10.29 9.69
C ASP A 155 -18.38 10.59 10.61
N TRP A 156 -17.50 11.52 10.26
CA TRP A 156 -16.42 11.96 11.15
C TRP A 156 -16.95 12.93 12.22
N GLY A 157 -16.20 13.08 13.31
CA GLY A 157 -16.50 13.97 14.42
C GLY A 157 -16.97 13.23 15.68
N LEU A 158 -17.15 13.99 16.75
CA LEU A 158 -17.55 13.46 18.05
C LEU A 158 -18.95 12.81 17.97
N LYS A 159 -19.02 11.51 18.27
CA LYS A 159 -20.28 10.74 18.28
C LYS A 159 -20.81 10.55 19.70
N GLY A 160 -22.12 10.33 19.80
CA GLY A 160 -22.75 9.97 21.07
C GLY A 160 -22.26 8.61 21.56
N LYS A 161 -21.77 8.55 22.80
CA LYS A 161 -21.22 7.33 23.41
C LYS A 161 -22.25 6.69 24.34
N THR A 162 -22.53 5.41 24.14
CA THR A 162 -23.52 4.62 24.90
C THR A 162 -22.92 3.38 25.53
N HIS A 163 -21.69 3.01 25.15
CA HIS A 163 -20.98 1.83 25.63
C HIS A 163 -19.54 2.19 26.02
N ILE A 164 -18.94 1.40 26.90
CA ILE A 164 -17.57 1.64 27.39
C ILE A 164 -16.53 1.23 26.34
N VAL A 165 -16.39 -0.06 26.06
CA VAL A 165 -15.26 -0.57 25.26
C VAL A 165 -15.65 -1.64 24.24
N SER A 166 -15.09 -1.54 23.04
CA SER A 166 -15.23 -2.54 21.98
C SER A 166 -13.88 -3.10 21.52
N ILE A 167 -13.93 -4.17 20.73
CA ILE A 167 -12.82 -4.65 19.91
C ILE A 167 -13.37 -5.15 18.57
N LEU A 168 -12.69 -4.82 17.47
CA LEU A 168 -13.01 -5.29 16.13
C LEU A 168 -11.89 -6.18 15.60
N ALA A 169 -12.20 -7.45 15.30
CA ALA A 169 -11.20 -8.41 14.83
C ALA A 169 -11.67 -9.20 13.59
N SER A 170 -10.74 -9.46 12.66
CA SER A 170 -10.96 -10.31 11.48
C SER A 170 -10.40 -11.71 11.70
N GLN A 171 -10.61 -12.61 10.73
CA GLN A 171 -10.12 -13.99 10.82
C GLN A 171 -8.63 -14.19 10.66
N LYS A 172 -7.90 -13.13 10.31
CA LYS A 172 -6.44 -13.20 10.16
C LYS A 172 -5.81 -13.56 11.51
N ASN A 173 -4.84 -14.49 11.49
CA ASN A 173 -4.14 -14.98 12.69
C ASN A 173 -2.63 -15.22 12.45
N THR A 174 -2.07 -14.59 11.42
CA THR A 174 -0.71 -14.88 10.93
C THR A 174 0.40 -14.14 11.70
N THR A 175 0.15 -12.92 12.13
CA THR A 175 1.16 -12.05 12.76
C THR A 175 1.03 -12.08 14.28
N GLU A 176 2.03 -11.52 14.96
CA GLU A 176 1.97 -11.27 16.39
C GLU A 176 0.75 -10.42 16.76
N GLY A 177 0.57 -9.29 16.09
CA GLY A 177 -0.57 -8.40 16.34
C GLY A 177 -1.92 -9.07 16.08
N HIS A 178 -2.01 -9.94 15.06
CA HIS A 178 -3.20 -10.77 14.89
C HIS A 178 -3.43 -11.68 16.10
N ARG A 179 -2.44 -12.48 16.51
CA ARG A 179 -2.57 -13.38 17.66
C ARG A 179 -2.89 -12.63 18.95
N LEU A 180 -2.24 -11.50 19.20
CA LEU A 180 -2.48 -10.63 20.35
C LEU A 180 -3.94 -10.14 20.37
N ARG A 181 -4.45 -9.68 19.22
CA ARG A 181 -5.86 -9.23 19.09
C ARG A 181 -6.85 -10.35 19.42
N HIS A 182 -6.57 -11.57 18.96
CA HIS A 182 -7.35 -12.75 19.32
C HIS A 182 -7.23 -13.08 20.82
N SER A 183 -6.02 -13.06 21.39
CA SER A 183 -5.79 -13.30 22.82
C SER A 183 -6.57 -12.33 23.70
N VAL A 184 -6.52 -11.02 23.40
CA VAL A 184 -7.31 -10.00 24.13
C VAL A 184 -8.81 -10.28 24.01
N ARG A 185 -9.29 -10.51 22.78
CA ARG A 185 -10.70 -10.84 22.51
C ARG A 185 -11.20 -12.00 23.35
N TYR A 186 -10.47 -13.11 23.36
CA TYR A 186 -10.90 -14.32 24.05
C TYR A 186 -10.72 -14.25 25.56
N ARG A 187 -9.66 -13.58 26.05
CA ARG A 187 -9.38 -13.41 27.47
C ARG A 187 -10.40 -12.49 28.17
N TYR A 188 -10.94 -11.50 27.44
CA TYR A 188 -11.83 -10.46 28.00
C TYR A 188 -13.21 -10.46 27.35
N LEU A 189 -13.73 -11.63 26.98
CA LEU A 189 -14.98 -11.80 26.23
C LEU A 189 -16.21 -11.24 26.98
N ASP A 190 -16.17 -11.25 28.31
CA ASP A 190 -17.20 -10.76 29.24
C ASP A 190 -17.12 -9.25 29.50
N ARG A 191 -15.95 -8.64 29.27
CA ARG A 191 -15.68 -7.22 29.56
C ARG A 191 -15.65 -6.33 28.31
N ILE A 192 -15.29 -6.88 27.15
CA ILE A 192 -15.17 -6.13 25.90
C ILE A 192 -16.24 -6.56 24.90
N LYS A 193 -16.96 -5.60 24.31
CA LYS A 193 -17.90 -5.91 23.23
C LYS A 193 -17.14 -6.29 21.97
N ASN A 194 -17.38 -7.51 21.50
CA ASN A 194 -16.67 -8.08 20.37
C ASN A 194 -17.42 -7.90 19.04
N PHE A 195 -16.72 -7.44 18.01
CA PHE A 195 -17.21 -7.29 16.63
C PHE A 195 -16.31 -8.05 15.63
N GLY A 196 -16.88 -8.44 14.49
CA GLY A 196 -16.24 -9.25 13.45
C GLY A 196 -16.61 -10.74 13.53
N PHE A 197 -15.99 -11.57 12.68
CA PHE A 197 -16.24 -13.04 12.64
C PHE A 197 -17.72 -13.46 12.51
N GLY A 198 -18.48 -12.80 11.64
CA GLY A 198 -19.87 -13.17 11.33
C GLY A 198 -20.96 -12.33 12.01
N ILE A 199 -20.59 -11.43 12.94
CA ILE A 199 -21.47 -10.33 13.38
C ILE A 199 -21.12 -9.12 12.52
N TYR A 200 -21.90 -8.91 11.45
CA TYR A 200 -21.81 -7.74 10.60
C TYR A 200 -22.55 -6.57 11.25
N GLY A 201 -21.77 -5.63 11.79
CA GLY A 201 -22.13 -4.23 11.82
C GLY A 201 -21.07 -3.46 11.03
N PRO A 202 -21.40 -2.44 10.22
CA PRO A 202 -20.41 -1.54 9.64
C PRO A 202 -19.45 -1.04 10.72
N LYS A 203 -18.18 -0.79 10.39
CA LYS A 203 -17.14 -0.32 11.33
C LYS A 203 -17.63 0.82 12.23
N LEU A 204 -18.49 1.68 11.69
CA LEU A 204 -19.15 2.75 12.42
C LEU A 204 -19.92 2.26 13.66
N GLU A 205 -20.69 1.17 13.57
CA GLU A 205 -21.44 0.59 14.69
C GLU A 205 -20.53 -0.02 15.77
N ALA A 206 -19.37 -0.53 15.36
CA ALA A 206 -18.39 -1.13 16.28
C ALA A 206 -17.58 -0.06 17.05
N LEU A 207 -17.53 1.17 16.53
CA LEU A 207 -16.64 2.22 17.03
C LEU A 207 -17.41 3.43 17.58
N ALA A 208 -18.29 4.04 16.79
CA ALA A 208 -18.96 5.30 17.14
C ALA A 208 -19.69 5.30 18.50
N PRO A 209 -20.47 4.26 18.88
CA PRO A 209 -21.19 4.27 20.16
C PRO A 209 -20.30 3.92 21.37
N PHE A 210 -19.01 3.61 21.18
CA PHE A 210 -18.10 3.22 22.25
C PHE A 210 -17.17 4.37 22.65
N MET A 211 -16.94 4.54 23.95
CA MET A 211 -15.95 5.50 24.48
C MET A 211 -14.53 5.07 24.10
N TYR A 212 -14.24 3.77 24.19
CA TYR A 212 -12.93 3.18 23.93
C TYR A 212 -13.03 2.03 22.92
N SER A 213 -11.95 1.77 22.19
CA SER A 213 -11.83 0.53 21.41
C SER A 213 -10.41 0.00 21.50
N VAL A 214 -10.26 -1.32 21.63
CA VAL A 214 -8.93 -1.95 21.56
C VAL A 214 -8.48 -2.03 20.11
N ILE A 215 -7.43 -1.29 19.80
CA ILE A 215 -6.84 -1.17 18.47
C ILE A 215 -5.45 -1.79 18.49
N ILE A 216 -5.33 -3.00 17.94
CA ILE A 216 -4.06 -3.70 17.83
C ILE A 216 -3.71 -3.77 16.35
N GLU A 217 -2.55 -3.28 15.92
CA GLU A 217 -2.10 -3.36 14.54
C GLU A 217 -1.63 -4.76 14.15
N SER A 218 -1.37 -4.99 12.87
CA SER A 218 -0.86 -6.31 12.41
C SER A 218 0.59 -6.54 12.82
N ALA A 219 1.38 -5.47 12.90
CA ALA A 219 2.79 -5.45 13.23
C ALA A 219 3.09 -4.24 14.12
N ARG A 220 4.27 -4.28 14.75
CA ARG A 220 4.79 -3.22 15.61
C ARG A 220 6.07 -2.67 14.98
N GLU A 221 5.90 -1.65 14.16
CA GLU A 221 6.98 -0.98 13.43
C GLU A 221 6.83 0.53 13.58
N GLU A 222 7.94 1.27 13.50
CA GLU A 222 7.90 2.74 13.57
C GLU A 222 6.99 3.30 12.47
N ASP A 223 6.14 4.24 12.85
CA ASP A 223 5.16 4.93 12.00
C ASP A 223 4.21 4.02 11.19
N TYR A 224 4.13 2.73 11.54
CA TYR A 224 3.11 1.84 11.03
C TYR A 224 1.82 1.93 11.87
N PHE A 225 0.84 2.61 11.29
CA PHE A 225 -0.56 2.58 11.74
C PHE A 225 -1.47 2.54 10.52
N SER A 226 -2.64 1.94 10.69
CA SER A 226 -3.53 1.63 9.57
C SER A 226 -4.90 2.27 9.74
N GLU A 227 -5.84 1.84 8.89
CA GLU A 227 -7.22 2.26 8.93
C GLU A 227 -7.87 2.00 10.29
N LYS A 228 -7.41 1.00 11.04
CA LYS A 228 -8.01 0.60 12.33
C LYS A 228 -7.92 1.75 13.33
N LEU A 229 -6.77 2.41 13.37
CA LEU A 229 -6.54 3.52 14.26
C LEU A 229 -7.31 4.76 13.80
N ILE A 230 -7.23 5.09 12.51
CA ILE A 230 -7.90 6.28 11.97
C ILE A 230 -9.43 6.15 12.08
N ASP A 231 -9.99 4.98 11.77
CA ASP A 231 -11.43 4.70 11.90
C ASP A 231 -11.91 4.85 13.35
N CYS A 232 -11.06 4.53 14.34
CA CYS A 232 -11.36 4.70 15.76
C CYS A 232 -11.34 6.18 16.16
N ILE A 233 -10.25 6.87 15.82
CA ILE A 233 -10.05 8.28 16.18
C ILE A 233 -11.12 9.16 15.53
N CYS A 234 -11.43 8.93 14.24
CA CYS A 234 -12.27 9.85 13.47
C CYS A 234 -13.71 9.97 13.97
N VAL A 235 -14.19 8.99 14.75
CA VAL A 235 -15.53 8.99 15.39
C VAL A 235 -15.48 9.34 16.88
N GLY A 236 -14.34 9.86 17.35
CA GLY A 236 -14.10 10.25 18.73
C GLY A 236 -14.03 9.09 19.71
N THR A 237 -13.60 7.91 19.27
CA THR A 237 -13.39 6.76 20.16
C THR A 237 -11.93 6.70 20.57
N VAL A 238 -11.66 6.59 21.87
CA VAL A 238 -10.29 6.56 22.42
C VAL A 238 -9.66 5.19 22.13
N PRO A 239 -8.55 5.13 21.39
CA PRO A 239 -7.88 3.88 21.08
C PRO A 239 -7.08 3.38 22.31
N ILE A 240 -7.35 2.14 22.72
CA ILE A 240 -6.45 1.36 23.56
C ILE A 240 -5.51 0.63 22.60
N TYR A 241 -4.34 1.23 22.37
CA TYR A 241 -3.52 1.04 21.18
C TYR A 241 -2.28 0.18 21.40
N TRP A 242 -2.04 -0.74 20.46
CA TRP A 242 -0.79 -1.47 20.28
C TRP A 242 -0.41 -1.45 18.79
N GLY A 243 0.80 -1.01 18.46
CA GLY A 243 1.25 -0.81 17.08
C GLY A 243 2.53 0.01 17.05
N SER A 244 2.54 1.13 16.32
CA SER A 244 3.69 2.03 16.24
C SER A 244 4.17 2.49 17.63
N PRO A 245 5.47 2.28 17.98
CA PRO A 245 6.06 2.82 19.20
C PRO A 245 6.09 4.36 19.23
N LYS A 246 6.03 5.02 18.06
CA LYS A 246 6.11 6.47 17.90
C LYS A 246 4.74 7.12 17.70
N ILE A 247 3.65 6.43 18.01
CA ILE A 247 2.30 6.92 17.67
C ILE A 247 1.97 8.29 18.29
N THR A 248 2.56 8.61 19.44
CA THR A 248 2.40 9.89 20.13
C THR A 248 3.13 11.06 19.46
N GLU A 249 3.92 10.81 18.42
CA GLU A 249 4.46 11.85 17.53
C GLU A 249 3.42 12.29 16.49
N HIS A 250 2.40 11.46 16.22
CA HIS A 250 1.34 11.73 15.25
C HIS A 250 0.02 12.19 15.88
N PHE A 251 -0.22 11.81 17.14
CA PHE A 251 -1.45 12.05 17.88
C PHE A 251 -1.17 12.44 19.33
N GLU A 252 -2.10 13.15 19.95
CA GLU A 252 -2.05 13.50 21.36
C GLU A 252 -2.13 12.26 22.25
N ALA A 253 -1.10 12.07 23.08
CA ALA A 253 -0.99 10.94 23.99
C ALA A 253 -2.19 10.83 24.96
N GLU A 254 -2.68 11.96 25.48
CA GLU A 254 -3.83 11.98 26.41
C GLU A 254 -5.14 11.49 25.76
N GLY A 255 -5.25 11.57 24.43
CA GLY A 255 -6.39 11.08 23.67
C GLY A 255 -6.29 9.60 23.32
N MET A 256 -5.32 8.88 23.89
CA MET A 256 -5.03 7.46 23.62
C MET A 256 -4.64 6.72 24.91
N ILE A 257 -4.65 5.40 24.87
CA ILE A 257 -4.07 4.55 25.91
C ILE A 257 -3.16 3.54 25.23
N VAL A 258 -1.84 3.76 25.26
CA VAL A 258 -0.87 2.86 24.62
C VAL A 258 -0.44 1.79 25.61
N PHE A 259 -0.48 0.52 25.21
CA PHE A 259 -0.04 -0.62 26.03
C PHE A 259 1.04 -1.44 25.32
N GLN A 260 1.82 -2.18 26.11
CA GLN A 260 2.97 -2.96 25.66
C GLN A 260 2.68 -4.45 25.75
N ASP A 261 2.08 -4.86 26.86
CA ASP A 261 1.80 -6.23 27.23
C ASP A 261 0.30 -6.45 27.44
N ILE A 262 -0.18 -7.65 27.09
CA ILE A 262 -1.58 -8.05 27.32
C ILE A 262 -1.96 -8.01 28.80
N ASP A 263 -1.01 -8.22 29.72
CA ASP A 263 -1.29 -8.22 31.15
C ASP A 263 -1.63 -6.82 31.69
N GLU A 264 -1.33 -5.74 30.94
CA GLU A 264 -1.76 -4.37 31.28
C GLU A 264 -3.26 -4.16 31.04
N ILE A 265 -3.88 -4.95 30.16
CA ILE A 265 -5.27 -4.75 29.73
C ILE A 265 -6.22 -4.87 30.92
N ASP A 266 -5.98 -5.76 31.88
CA ASP A 266 -6.83 -5.91 33.06
C ASP A 266 -6.94 -4.61 33.87
N GLN A 267 -5.79 -3.96 34.09
CA GLN A 267 -5.70 -2.68 34.79
C GLN A 267 -6.32 -1.54 33.97
N ILE A 268 -6.03 -1.49 32.66
CA ILE A 268 -6.61 -0.48 31.75
C ILE A 268 -8.13 -0.56 31.80
N LEU A 269 -8.70 -1.75 31.61
CA LEU A 269 -10.14 -1.98 31.64
C LEU A 269 -10.77 -1.64 33.00
N GLY A 270 -10.00 -1.71 34.10
CA GLY A 270 -10.46 -1.33 35.44
C GLY A 270 -10.59 0.18 35.64
N GLY A 271 -9.89 0.99 34.83
CA GLY A 271 -9.90 2.45 34.91
C GLY A 271 -10.86 3.15 33.94
N LEU A 272 -11.45 2.42 32.98
CA LEU A 272 -12.31 3.03 31.97
C LEU A 272 -13.64 3.50 32.57
N SER A 273 -13.94 4.80 32.45
CA SER A 273 -15.23 5.36 32.87
C SER A 273 -15.67 6.51 31.96
N ALA A 274 -16.91 6.98 32.17
CA ALA A 274 -17.44 8.16 31.51
C ALA A 274 -16.68 9.43 31.91
N GLU A 275 -16.24 9.51 33.17
CA GLU A 275 -15.45 10.60 33.72
C GLU A 275 -14.04 10.63 33.12
N ASP A 276 -13.37 9.47 33.00
CA ASP A 276 -12.08 9.37 32.31
C ASP A 276 -12.21 9.80 30.84
N TYR A 277 -13.27 9.35 30.15
CA TYR A 277 -13.52 9.72 28.76
C TYR A 277 -13.75 11.23 28.63
N ALA A 278 -14.55 11.81 29.54
CA ALA A 278 -14.82 13.25 29.56
C ALA A 278 -13.55 14.08 29.79
N ALA A 279 -12.65 13.61 30.65
CA ALA A 279 -11.35 14.27 30.89
C ALA A 279 -10.46 14.30 29.64
N ARG A 280 -10.60 13.33 28.74
CA ARG A 280 -9.84 13.22 27.48
C ARG A 280 -10.40 14.06 26.33
N LEU A 281 -11.60 14.64 26.46
CA LEU A 281 -12.29 15.33 25.35
C LEU A 281 -11.42 16.33 24.57
N PRO A 282 -10.62 17.21 25.22
CA PRO A 282 -9.76 18.14 24.48
C PRO A 282 -8.75 17.43 23.57
N ALA A 283 -8.17 16.32 24.02
CA ALA A 283 -7.22 15.54 23.23
C ALA A 283 -7.91 14.70 22.16
N ILE A 284 -9.13 14.19 22.43
CA ILE A 284 -9.96 13.49 21.44
C ILE A 284 -10.29 14.41 20.27
N GLU A 285 -10.75 15.63 20.54
CA GLU A 285 -11.08 16.61 19.50
C GLU A 285 -9.86 16.96 18.65
N LYS A 286 -8.70 17.18 19.29
CA LYS A 286 -7.44 17.42 18.58
C LYS A 286 -7.02 16.22 17.72
N ASN A 287 -7.18 14.99 18.22
CA ASN A 287 -6.87 13.78 17.46
C ASN A 287 -7.79 13.57 16.26
N ILE A 288 -9.09 13.92 16.35
CA ILE A 288 -10.00 13.91 15.20
C ILE A 288 -9.48 14.85 14.09
N GLU A 289 -9.03 16.05 14.46
CA GLU A 289 -8.46 17.00 13.49
C GLU A 289 -7.15 16.50 12.89
N LEU A 290 -6.24 15.96 13.72
CA LEU A 290 -4.98 15.37 13.25
C LEU A 290 -5.20 14.19 12.31
N ALA A 291 -6.21 13.35 12.57
CA ALA A 291 -6.53 12.18 11.76
C ALA A 291 -6.94 12.53 10.32
N LYS A 292 -7.44 13.75 10.06
CA LYS A 292 -7.86 14.17 8.71
C LYS A 292 -6.72 14.11 7.70
N GLN A 293 -5.49 14.37 8.13
CA GLN A 293 -4.33 14.31 7.23
C GLN A 293 -4.01 12.87 6.77
N TYR A 294 -4.40 11.87 7.57
CA TYR A 294 -4.18 10.44 7.31
C TYR A 294 -5.43 9.75 6.74
N ARG A 295 -6.49 10.50 6.41
CA ARG A 295 -7.76 9.93 5.88
C ARG A 295 -7.57 9.16 4.58
N CYS A 296 -6.75 9.70 3.69
CA CYS A 296 -6.52 9.21 2.34
C CYS A 296 -5.02 9.29 2.08
N ALA A 297 -4.39 8.14 1.86
CA ALA A 297 -2.95 8.07 1.69
C ALA A 297 -2.54 8.72 0.36
N GLU A 298 -3.35 8.56 -0.68
CA GLU A 298 -3.17 9.19 -1.99
C GLU A 298 -3.19 10.73 -1.88
N ASP A 299 -4.14 11.30 -1.15
CA ASP A 299 -4.19 12.75 -0.90
C ASP A 299 -2.94 13.23 -0.16
N TRP A 300 -2.45 12.44 0.80
CA TRP A 300 -1.24 12.75 1.54
C TRP A 300 -0.02 12.73 0.63
N ILE A 301 0.14 11.68 -0.17
CA ILE A 301 1.24 11.50 -1.12
C ILE A 301 1.22 12.63 -2.16
N PHE A 302 0.05 12.96 -2.71
CA PHE A 302 -0.12 14.05 -3.68
C PHE A 302 0.33 15.41 -3.11
N ARG A 303 0.00 15.70 -1.85
CA ARG A 303 0.42 16.95 -1.19
C ARG A 303 1.90 16.96 -0.80
N ALA A 304 2.42 15.84 -0.32
CA ALA A 304 3.81 15.73 0.14
C ALA A 304 4.81 15.69 -1.03
N TYR A 305 4.42 15.05 -2.13
CA TYR A 305 5.28 14.80 -3.28
C TYR A 305 4.60 15.21 -4.60
N PRO A 306 4.29 16.50 -4.78
CA PRO A 306 3.68 16.98 -6.02
C PRO A 306 4.58 16.75 -7.24
N ASP A 307 5.89 16.66 -7.05
CA ASP A 307 6.88 16.36 -8.09
C ASP A 307 6.69 14.97 -8.71
N LEU A 308 6.07 14.03 -7.99
CA LEU A 308 5.77 12.70 -8.52
C LEU A 308 4.59 12.67 -9.50
N PHE A 309 3.76 13.73 -9.53
CA PHE A 309 2.53 13.79 -10.32
C PHE A 309 2.52 14.91 -11.37
N GLY A 310 3.57 15.73 -11.42
CA GLY A 310 3.68 16.83 -12.37
C GLY A 310 3.93 16.37 -13.82
N GLU A 311 3.31 17.08 -14.76
CA GLU A 311 3.93 17.30 -16.06
C GLU A 311 5.12 18.23 -15.86
N ASN A 312 6.22 18.01 -16.60
CA ASN A 312 7.26 19.02 -16.73
C ASN A 312 6.60 20.28 -17.33
N SER A 313 6.17 21.21 -16.50
CA SER A 313 5.95 22.59 -16.91
C SER A 313 7.32 23.26 -17.06
N ASN A 314 8.05 22.88 -18.11
CA ASN A 314 9.23 23.57 -18.60
C ASN A 314 9.49 23.21 -20.07
N GLY A 315 9.26 24.16 -20.98
CA GLY A 315 9.83 24.19 -22.32
C GLY A 315 8.83 24.34 -23.45
#